data_AF-A0A518V8H6-F1
#
_entry.id   AF-A0A518V8H6-F1
#
_cell.length_a   1.000
_cell.length_b   1.000
_cell.length_c   1.000
_cell.angle_alpha   90.00
_cell.angle_beta   90.00
_cell.angle_gamma   90.00
#
_symmetry.space_group_name_H-M   'P 1'
#
loop_
_entity.id
_entity.type
_entity.pdbx_description
1 polymer ?
#
loop_
_entity_poly.entity_id
_entity_poly.type
_entity_poly.pdbx_seq_one_letter_code
_entity_poly.pdbx_strand_id
1 'polypeptide(L)'
;MSHKAKISGSDKIAAIEKYLRGEDSLNHLANLLDVSFPSIKQWLQTYQTLGPNGLLNTSKNSSYSTELKKTAVEDYLASGGSHMDICKRYGIKSTRQLRNWILKYNGHEKPKACGTGGTPIMTKGRATTYDERIEIVRFCIEHQHNYAQTAQKFQVSYQQVYSWTNKYVKSGVDALQDKRGKRKSEDEMSEVEKLRAQNKLLQAENRRKQMEIDLLKKLDEIQRRRF
;
A
#
# COMPACT_ATOMS: atom_id res chain seq x y z
N MET A 1 17.80 -12.47 5.89
CA MET A 1 17.12 -13.70 6.34
C MET A 1 17.11 -14.68 5.18
N SER A 2 17.69 -15.87 5.37
CA SER A 2 17.77 -16.91 4.33
C SER A 2 16.37 -17.34 3.89
N HIS A 3 16.10 -17.33 2.59
CA HIS A 3 14.85 -17.85 2.05
C HIS A 3 14.84 -19.38 2.20
N LYS A 4 14.09 -19.91 3.18
CA LYS A 4 13.88 -21.35 3.31
C LYS A 4 13.31 -21.91 2.01
N ALA A 5 13.86 -23.04 1.55
CA ALA A 5 13.41 -23.71 0.35
C ALA A 5 11.92 -24.06 0.44
N LYS A 6 11.19 -23.87 -0.66
CA LYS A 6 9.75 -24.14 -0.71
C LYS A 6 9.52 -25.65 -0.74
N ILE A 7 9.03 -26.20 0.38
CA ILE A 7 8.67 -27.62 0.49
C ILE A 7 7.64 -27.98 -0.58
N SER A 8 7.91 -29.05 -1.33
CA SER A 8 7.07 -29.47 -2.44
C SER A 8 5.73 -30.03 -1.93
N GLY A 9 4.70 -30.06 -2.79
CA GLY A 9 3.41 -30.65 -2.41
C GLY A 9 3.52 -32.14 -2.11
N SER A 10 4.40 -32.84 -2.82
CA SER A 10 4.67 -34.28 -2.65
C SER A 10 5.26 -34.57 -1.26
N ASP A 11 6.24 -33.78 -0.83
CA ASP A 11 6.90 -33.96 0.48
C ASP A 11 5.91 -33.78 1.64
N LYS A 12 4.97 -32.84 1.49
CA LYS A 12 3.90 -32.62 2.48
C LYS A 12 2.99 -33.84 2.57
N ILE A 13 2.60 -34.41 1.44
CA ILE A 13 1.75 -35.60 1.38
C ILE A 13 2.46 -36.78 2.05
N ALA A 14 3.71 -37.05 1.66
CA ALA A 14 4.49 -38.15 2.23
C ALA A 14 4.66 -38.03 3.75
N ALA A 15 4.90 -36.81 4.26
CA ALA A 15 5.00 -36.55 5.69
C ALA A 15 3.67 -36.83 6.43
N ILE A 16 2.55 -36.38 5.89
CA ILE A 16 1.23 -36.62 6.50
C ILE A 16 0.85 -38.10 6.42
N GLU A 17 1.15 -38.80 5.33
CA GLU A 17 0.89 -40.24 5.21
C GLU A 17 1.73 -41.07 6.20
N LYS A 18 3.00 -40.72 6.43
CA LYS A 18 3.84 -41.35 7.48
C LYS A 18 3.20 -41.23 8.86
N TYR A 19 2.70 -40.03 9.19
CA TYR A 19 1.96 -39.81 10.43
C TYR A 19 0.68 -40.66 10.49
N LEU A 20 -0.10 -40.72 9.40
CA LEU A 20 -1.34 -41.50 9.35
C LEU A 20 -1.11 -43.01 9.46
N ARG A 21 0.05 -43.52 9.01
CA ARG A 21 0.48 -44.91 9.22
C ARG A 21 1.02 -45.19 10.63
N GLY A 22 1.15 -44.17 11.47
CA GLY A 22 1.71 -44.29 12.83
C GLY A 22 3.23 -44.44 12.87
N GLU A 23 3.92 -44.18 11.76
CA GLU A 23 5.38 -44.35 11.62
C GLU A 23 6.16 -43.17 12.22
N ASP A 24 5.51 -42.01 12.36
CA ASP A 24 6.15 -40.78 12.84
C ASP A 24 5.16 -39.87 13.58
N SER A 25 5.66 -38.93 14.37
CA SER A 25 4.87 -37.91 15.06
C SER A 25 4.90 -36.57 14.31
N LEU A 26 3.84 -35.76 14.43
CA LEU A 26 3.79 -34.43 13.82
C LEU A 26 4.90 -33.50 14.32
N ASN A 27 5.33 -33.66 15.58
CA ASN A 27 6.42 -32.88 16.17
C ASN A 27 7.77 -33.23 15.53
N HIS A 28 8.05 -34.52 15.37
CA HIS A 28 9.28 -34.98 14.76
C HIS A 28 9.34 -34.59 13.27
N LEU A 29 8.23 -34.75 12.52
CA LEU A 29 8.12 -34.28 11.14
C LEU A 29 8.32 -32.77 11.00
N ALA A 30 7.89 -31.98 11.99
CA ALA A 30 8.03 -30.52 12.00
C ALA A 30 9.51 -30.12 12.09
N ASN A 31 10.25 -30.79 12.97
CA ASN A 31 11.68 -30.60 13.11
C ASN A 31 12.44 -31.11 11.87
N LEU A 32 12.08 -32.29 11.36
CA LEU A 32 12.72 -32.92 10.19
C LEU A 32 12.62 -32.05 8.94
N LEU A 33 11.46 -31.42 8.72
CA LEU A 33 11.21 -30.56 7.56
C LEU A 33 11.57 -29.08 7.82
N ASP A 34 12.04 -28.74 9.02
CA ASP A 34 12.31 -27.36 9.47
C ASP A 34 11.10 -26.41 9.31
N VAL A 35 9.92 -26.93 9.69
CA VAL A 35 8.62 -26.27 9.61
C VAL A 35 8.01 -26.09 10.99
N SER A 36 7.34 -24.95 11.20
CA SER A 36 6.60 -24.75 12.45
C SER A 36 5.50 -25.80 12.64
N PHE A 37 5.35 -26.33 13.86
CA PHE A 37 4.31 -27.31 14.21
C PHE A 37 2.89 -26.90 13.76
N PRO A 38 2.44 -25.63 13.91
CA PRO A 38 1.13 -25.21 13.41
C PRO A 38 0.93 -25.41 11.90
N SER A 39 2.01 -25.30 11.11
CA SER A 39 1.95 -25.49 9.66
C SER A 39 1.76 -26.96 9.30
N ILE A 40 2.41 -27.89 10.01
CA ILE A 40 2.18 -29.34 9.84
C ILE A 40 0.76 -29.73 10.27
N LYS A 41 0.26 -29.17 11.38
CA LYS A 41 -1.12 -29.38 11.81
C LYS A 41 -2.13 -28.91 10.75
N GLN A 42 -1.84 -27.79 10.09
CA GLN A 42 -2.64 -27.29 8.97
C GLN A 42 -2.56 -28.19 7.73
N TRP A 43 -1.40 -28.81 7.45
CA TRP A 43 -1.29 -29.77 6.35
C TRP A 43 -2.12 -31.01 6.60
N LEU A 44 -2.07 -31.56 7.82
CA LEU A 44 -2.92 -32.69 8.22
C LEU A 44 -4.40 -32.37 8.02
N GLN A 45 -4.84 -31.19 8.46
CA GLN A 45 -6.22 -30.75 8.26
C GLN A 45 -6.58 -30.66 6.77
N THR A 46 -5.73 -30.02 5.97
CA THR A 46 -5.96 -29.85 4.53
C THR A 46 -6.04 -31.21 3.83
N TYR A 47 -5.21 -32.16 4.25
CA TYR A 47 -5.25 -33.53 3.78
C TYR A 47 -6.57 -34.23 4.16
N GLN A 48 -7.04 -34.07 5.40
CA GLN A 48 -8.31 -34.66 5.85
C GLN A 48 -9.54 -34.06 5.16
N THR A 49 -9.50 -32.79 4.75
CA THR A 49 -10.66 -32.10 4.16
C THR A 49 -10.70 -32.16 2.64
N LEU A 50 -9.55 -32.05 1.98
CA LEU A 50 -9.43 -31.92 0.52
C LEU A 50 -8.65 -33.09 -0.12
N GLY A 51 -8.22 -34.05 0.70
CA GLY A 51 -7.38 -35.16 0.26
C GLY A 51 -5.93 -34.73 -0.06
N PRO A 52 -5.12 -35.65 -0.62
CA PRO A 52 -3.72 -35.38 -1.00
C PRO A 52 -3.61 -34.21 -1.98
N ASN A 53 -4.58 -34.06 -2.89
CA ASN A 53 -4.63 -32.96 -3.86
C ASN A 53 -4.72 -31.56 -3.20
N GLY A 54 -5.22 -31.48 -1.97
CA GLY A 54 -5.26 -30.23 -1.21
C GLY A 54 -3.88 -29.66 -0.85
N LEU A 55 -2.86 -30.53 -0.75
CA LEU A 55 -1.48 -30.17 -0.42
C LEU A 55 -0.61 -29.91 -1.64
N LEU A 56 -1.09 -30.26 -2.84
CA LEU A 56 -0.40 -29.95 -4.09
C LEU A 56 -0.38 -28.45 -4.34
N ASN A 57 0.76 -27.96 -4.83
CA ASN A 57 0.90 -26.56 -5.24
C ASN A 57 0.13 -26.35 -6.55
N THR A 58 -1.15 -26.01 -6.48
CA THR A 58 -1.92 -25.58 -7.65
C THR A 58 -1.49 -24.17 -8.04
N SER A 59 -1.18 -23.95 -9.32
CA SER A 59 -0.87 -22.61 -9.85
C SER A 59 -2.04 -21.63 -9.76
N LYS A 60 -3.27 -22.17 -9.63
CA LYS A 60 -4.50 -21.42 -9.47
C LYS A 60 -4.89 -21.35 -7.99
N ASN A 61 -5.23 -20.15 -7.54
CA ASN A 61 -5.83 -19.94 -6.22
C ASN A 61 -7.21 -20.62 -6.16
N SER A 62 -7.53 -21.26 -5.04
CA SER A 62 -8.88 -21.78 -4.81
C SER A 62 -9.88 -20.63 -4.85
N SER A 63 -10.84 -20.70 -5.77
CA SER A 63 -11.95 -19.76 -5.83
C SER A 63 -13.00 -20.18 -4.82
N TYR A 64 -13.39 -19.25 -3.96
CA TYR A 64 -14.48 -19.42 -3.00
C TYR A 64 -15.57 -18.41 -3.35
N SER A 65 -16.84 -18.85 -3.42
CA SER A 65 -17.96 -17.97 -3.73
C SER A 65 -18.11 -16.87 -2.66
N THR A 66 -18.77 -15.78 -3.04
CA THR A 66 -19.05 -14.69 -2.11
C THR A 66 -19.99 -15.13 -1.00
N GLU A 67 -20.98 -15.99 -1.29
CA GLU A 67 -21.88 -16.50 -0.24
C GLU A 67 -21.11 -17.37 0.75
N LEU A 68 -20.26 -18.28 0.28
CA LEU A 68 -19.47 -19.17 1.16
C LEU A 68 -18.55 -18.37 2.08
N LYS A 69 -17.90 -17.31 1.56
CA LYS A 69 -17.07 -16.43 2.39
C LYS A 69 -17.89 -15.75 3.49
N LYS A 70 -19.08 -15.25 3.14
CA LYS A 70 -19.96 -14.55 4.08
C LYS A 70 -20.46 -15.50 5.18
N THR A 71 -20.97 -16.66 4.80
CA THR A 71 -21.47 -17.66 5.77
C THR A 71 -20.37 -18.18 6.68
N ALA A 72 -19.16 -18.43 6.17
CA ALA A 72 -18.02 -18.85 6.98
C ALA A 72 -17.58 -17.80 8.03
N VAL A 73 -17.74 -16.51 7.71
CA VAL A 73 -17.43 -15.43 8.65
C VAL A 73 -18.54 -15.27 9.68
N GLU A 74 -19.80 -15.28 9.26
CA GLU A 74 -20.96 -15.20 10.16
C GLU A 74 -20.97 -16.35 11.17
N ASP A 75 -20.67 -17.59 10.73
CA ASP A 75 -20.59 -18.77 11.60
C ASP A 75 -19.43 -18.66 12.62
N TYR A 76 -18.31 -18.05 12.24
CA TYR A 76 -17.22 -17.76 13.17
C TYR A 76 -17.63 -16.71 14.22
N LEU A 77 -18.32 -15.65 13.81
CA LEU A 77 -18.77 -14.57 14.70
C LEU A 77 -19.89 -15.01 15.64
N ALA A 78 -20.73 -15.95 15.22
CA ALA A 78 -21.76 -16.58 16.04
C ALA A 78 -21.19 -17.54 17.11
N SER A 79 -19.88 -17.45 17.43
CA SER A 79 -19.13 -18.29 18.36
C SER A 79 -19.05 -19.78 17.99
N GLY A 80 -19.24 -20.12 16.71
CA GLY A 80 -19.42 -21.50 16.24
C GLY A 80 -18.19 -22.41 16.22
N GLY A 81 -17.01 -22.01 16.72
CA GLY A 81 -15.83 -22.88 16.80
C GLY A 81 -14.49 -22.17 16.57
N SER A 82 -13.38 -22.91 16.63
CA SER A 82 -12.07 -22.33 16.35
C SER A 82 -11.92 -22.01 14.85
N HIS A 83 -10.93 -21.19 14.49
CA HIS A 83 -10.59 -20.92 13.09
C HIS A 83 -10.34 -22.22 12.30
N MET A 84 -9.78 -23.23 12.96
CA MET A 84 -9.54 -24.53 12.35
C MET A 84 -10.87 -25.25 12.06
N ASP A 85 -11.82 -25.22 12.99
CA ASP A 85 -13.10 -25.91 12.83
C ASP A 85 -13.94 -25.31 11.71
N ILE A 86 -13.94 -23.97 11.58
CA ILE A 86 -14.55 -23.27 10.45
C ILE A 86 -13.85 -23.65 9.15
N CYS A 87 -12.51 -23.62 9.11
CA CYS A 87 -11.78 -24.04 7.91
C CYS A 87 -12.07 -25.48 7.52
N LYS A 88 -12.29 -26.37 8.49
CA LYS A 88 -12.65 -27.78 8.25
C LYS A 88 -14.05 -27.90 7.63
N ARG A 89 -15.04 -27.21 8.21
CA ARG A 89 -16.44 -27.25 7.74
C ARG A 89 -16.62 -26.68 6.33
N TYR A 90 -15.95 -25.58 6.03
CA TYR A 90 -16.11 -24.87 4.75
C TYR A 90 -15.03 -25.20 3.70
N GLY A 91 -14.16 -26.18 3.95
CA GLY A 91 -13.10 -26.58 3.01
C GLY A 91 -12.08 -25.45 2.73
N ILE A 92 -11.82 -24.59 3.71
CA ILE A 92 -10.89 -23.46 3.57
C ILE A 92 -9.46 -23.98 3.84
N LYS A 93 -8.57 -23.81 2.85
CA LYS A 93 -7.18 -24.33 2.92
C LYS A 93 -6.34 -23.71 4.03
N SER A 94 -6.71 -22.53 4.52
CA SER A 94 -5.91 -21.81 5.51
C SER A 94 -6.70 -20.97 6.48
N THR A 95 -6.37 -21.10 7.76
CA THR A 95 -6.86 -20.21 8.82
C THR A 95 -6.48 -18.76 8.58
N ARG A 96 -5.36 -18.50 7.88
CA ARG A 96 -4.99 -17.15 7.43
C ARG A 96 -5.99 -16.58 6.42
N GLN A 97 -6.54 -17.42 5.52
CA GLN A 97 -7.57 -16.96 4.57
C GLN A 97 -8.83 -16.56 5.32
N LEU A 98 -9.29 -17.40 6.25
CA LEU A 98 -10.46 -17.10 7.08
C LEU A 98 -10.25 -15.84 7.93
N ARG A 99 -9.09 -15.69 8.60
CA ARG A 99 -8.74 -14.46 9.35
C ARG A 99 -8.81 -13.22 8.47
N ASN A 100 -8.28 -13.30 7.25
CA ASN A 100 -8.36 -12.19 6.30
C ASN A 100 -9.80 -11.88 5.88
N TRP A 101 -10.68 -12.87 5.80
CA TRP A 101 -12.10 -12.64 5.50
C TRP A 101 -12.83 -12.01 6.69
N ILE A 102 -12.56 -12.48 7.91
CA ILE A 102 -13.12 -11.91 9.15
C ILE A 102 -12.67 -10.46 9.32
N LEU A 103 -11.39 -10.16 9.09
CA LEU A 103 -10.87 -8.78 9.11
C LEU A 103 -11.61 -7.88 8.12
N LYS A 104 -11.83 -8.37 6.89
CA LYS A 104 -12.58 -7.64 5.85
C LYS A 104 -14.08 -7.50 6.14
N TYR A 105 -14.64 -8.32 7.00
CA TYR A 105 -16.06 -8.31 7.36
C TYR A 105 -16.32 -7.43 8.60
N ASN A 106 -15.51 -7.60 9.66
CA ASN A 106 -15.60 -6.83 10.90
C ASN A 106 -15.14 -5.39 10.71
N GLY A 107 -14.21 -5.16 9.79
CA GLY A 107 -14.09 -3.87 9.18
C GLY A 107 -15.26 -3.72 8.20
N HIS A 108 -16.21 -2.82 8.44
CA HIS A 108 -16.88 -2.11 7.34
C HIS A 108 -15.82 -1.30 6.56
N GLU A 109 -14.83 -1.99 6.00
CA GLU A 109 -13.61 -1.41 5.52
C GLU A 109 -13.84 -0.91 4.09
N LYS A 110 -14.17 0.39 4.00
CA LYS A 110 -13.37 1.22 3.11
C LYS A 110 -11.90 0.82 3.36
N PRO A 111 -11.17 0.32 2.35
CA PRO A 111 -9.93 -0.41 2.55
C PRO A 111 -8.94 0.44 3.35
N LYS A 112 -8.59 -0.01 4.56
CA LYS A 112 -7.38 0.45 5.24
C LYS A 112 -6.23 -0.41 4.77
N ALA A 113 -5.55 0.08 3.73
CA ALA A 113 -4.16 -0.29 3.53
C ALA A 113 -3.36 0.21 4.75
N CYS A 114 -2.42 -0.61 5.20
CA CYS A 114 -1.39 -0.18 6.13
C CYS A 114 -0.80 1.19 5.69
N GLY A 115 -0.80 2.15 6.62
CA GLY A 115 -0.17 3.45 6.46
C GLY A 115 -1.08 4.58 6.91
N THR A 116 -0.85 5.05 8.14
CA THR A 116 -0.99 6.42 8.67
C THR A 116 -2.08 7.33 8.07
N GLY A 117 -2.92 7.88 8.95
CA GLY A 117 -4.08 8.69 8.60
C GLY A 117 -3.85 9.75 7.52
N GLY A 118 -4.86 9.91 6.66
CA GLY A 118 -4.97 10.98 5.67
C GLY A 118 -5.10 10.45 4.24
N THR A 119 -6.35 10.46 3.75
CA THR A 119 -6.81 10.36 2.34
C THR A 119 -6.32 9.16 1.48
N PRO A 120 -7.12 8.71 0.49
CA PRO A 120 -6.84 7.46 -0.22
C PRO A 120 -5.53 7.55 -1.01
N ILE A 121 -4.61 6.61 -0.77
CA ILE A 121 -3.39 6.46 -1.57
C ILE A 121 -3.80 6.04 -2.99
N MET A 122 -3.80 7.00 -3.91
CA MET A 122 -3.98 6.77 -5.35
C MET A 122 -2.79 5.99 -5.90
N THR A 123 -2.94 4.66 -5.97
CA THR A 123 -1.90 3.69 -6.40
C THR A 123 -1.65 3.68 -7.90
N LYS A 124 -2.46 4.37 -8.70
CA LYS A 124 -2.18 4.66 -10.12
C LYS A 124 -2.16 6.17 -10.30
N GLY A 125 -0.98 6.78 -10.21
CA GLY A 125 -0.82 8.20 -10.49
C GLY A 125 -1.23 8.49 -11.93
N ARG A 126 -2.13 9.48 -12.11
CA ARG A 126 -2.43 10.07 -13.42
C ARG A 126 -1.12 10.51 -14.09
N ALA A 127 -1.01 10.33 -15.40
CA ALA A 127 0.08 10.91 -16.18
C ALA A 127 -0.04 12.44 -16.13
N THR A 128 0.99 13.10 -15.61
CA THR A 128 1.05 14.57 -15.52
C THR A 128 2.04 15.13 -16.53
N THR A 129 1.67 16.23 -17.19
CA THR A 129 2.56 16.96 -18.11
C THR A 129 3.56 17.84 -17.34
N TYR A 130 4.58 18.34 -18.04
CA TYR A 130 5.57 19.24 -17.44
C TYR A 130 4.94 20.54 -16.93
N ASP A 131 4.08 21.17 -17.74
CA ASP A 131 3.38 22.39 -17.37
C ASP A 131 2.43 22.18 -16.18
N GLU A 132 1.75 21.02 -16.13
CA GLU A 132 0.89 20.65 -15.02
C GLU A 132 1.71 20.49 -13.72
N ARG A 133 2.92 19.91 -13.79
CA ARG A 133 3.83 19.83 -12.63
C ARG A 133 4.28 21.21 -12.17
N ILE A 134 4.55 22.15 -13.08
CA ILE A 134 4.88 23.54 -12.75
C ILE A 134 3.72 24.21 -12.01
N GLU A 135 2.49 24.04 -12.50
CA GLU A 135 1.30 24.62 -11.88
C GLU A 135 1.03 24.04 -10.48
N ILE A 136 1.20 22.73 -10.32
CA ILE A 136 1.08 22.03 -9.03
C ILE A 136 2.08 22.59 -8.01
N VAL A 137 3.34 22.73 -8.40
CA VAL A 137 4.39 23.27 -7.51
C VAL A 137 4.12 24.73 -7.16
N ARG A 138 3.73 25.55 -8.15
CA ARG A 138 3.34 26.95 -7.93
C ARG A 138 2.22 27.04 -6.88
N PHE A 139 1.15 26.29 -7.06
CA PHE A 139 0.01 26.30 -6.16
C PHE A 139 0.42 25.86 -4.74
N CYS A 140 1.29 24.83 -4.64
CA CYS A 140 1.82 24.37 -3.37
C CYS A 140 2.57 25.46 -2.60
N ILE A 141 3.42 26.22 -3.29
CA ILE A 141 4.18 27.33 -2.69
C ILE A 141 3.26 28.48 -2.25
N GLU A 142 2.26 28.84 -3.08
CA GLU A 142 1.26 29.87 -2.74
C GLU A 142 0.45 29.49 -1.49
N HIS A 143 0.21 28.20 -1.26
CA HIS A 143 -0.57 27.69 -0.12
C HIS A 143 0.31 27.15 1.00
N GLN A 144 1.45 27.80 1.26
CA GLN A 144 2.32 27.52 2.43
C GLN A 144 2.82 26.07 2.50
N HIS A 145 3.11 25.47 1.33
CA HIS A 145 3.48 24.05 1.22
C HIS A 145 2.42 23.10 1.76
N ASN A 146 1.14 23.46 1.65
CA ASN A 146 0.04 22.55 1.96
C ASN A 146 -0.07 21.45 0.88
N TYR A 147 0.76 20.42 1.04
CA TYR A 147 0.84 19.27 0.13
C TYR A 147 -0.47 18.49 0.07
N ALA A 148 -1.22 18.40 1.17
CA ALA A 148 -2.48 17.68 1.23
C ALA A 148 -3.57 18.38 0.39
N GLN A 149 -3.73 19.69 0.56
CA GLN A 149 -4.66 20.49 -0.23
C GLN A 149 -4.29 20.47 -1.72
N THR A 150 -2.99 20.59 -2.02
CA THR A 150 -2.49 20.56 -3.40
C THR A 150 -2.75 19.21 -4.06
N ALA A 151 -2.45 18.12 -3.36
CA ALA A 151 -2.70 16.75 -3.84
C ALA A 151 -4.18 16.53 -4.16
N GLN A 152 -5.08 16.99 -3.28
CA GLN A 152 -6.51 16.90 -3.49
C GLN A 152 -6.98 17.74 -4.69
N LYS A 153 -6.51 18.99 -4.82
CA LYS A 153 -6.93 19.90 -5.90
C LYS A 153 -6.55 19.36 -7.28
N PHE A 154 -5.34 18.85 -7.43
CA PHE A 154 -4.83 18.38 -8.72
C PHE A 154 -5.01 16.87 -8.93
N GLN A 155 -5.65 16.16 -8.00
CA GLN A 155 -5.86 14.71 -8.06
C GLN A 155 -4.56 13.93 -8.30
N VAL A 156 -3.49 14.38 -7.65
CA VAL A 156 -2.15 13.77 -7.67
C VAL A 156 -1.79 13.27 -6.27
N SER A 157 -0.88 12.31 -6.17
CA SER A 157 -0.46 11.79 -4.87
C SER A 157 0.29 12.86 -4.07
N TYR A 158 0.05 12.88 -2.75
CA TYR A 158 0.83 13.68 -1.80
C TYR A 158 2.34 13.54 -2.03
N GLN A 159 2.80 12.31 -2.23
CA GLN A 159 4.22 12.00 -2.46
C GLN A 159 4.75 12.61 -3.77
N GLN A 160 3.89 12.71 -4.80
CA GLN A 160 4.26 13.38 -6.04
C GLN A 160 4.40 14.89 -5.84
N VAL A 161 3.45 15.54 -5.17
CA VAL A 161 3.54 16.98 -4.84
C VAL A 161 4.78 17.26 -4.02
N TYR A 162 5.01 16.49 -2.95
CA TYR A 162 6.19 16.63 -2.11
C TYR A 162 7.49 16.45 -2.91
N SER A 163 7.59 15.40 -3.73
CA SER A 163 8.76 15.16 -4.57
C SER A 163 9.00 16.26 -5.60
N TRP A 164 7.96 16.78 -6.24
CA TRP A 164 8.09 17.85 -7.24
C TRP A 164 8.50 19.16 -6.60
N THR A 165 7.84 19.56 -5.52
CA THR A 165 8.17 20.79 -4.78
C THR A 165 9.61 20.75 -4.26
N ASN A 166 10.06 19.62 -3.69
CA ASN A 166 11.45 19.50 -3.24
C ASN A 166 12.48 19.52 -4.38
N LYS A 167 12.15 18.95 -5.54
CA LYS A 167 13.02 19.03 -6.73
C LYS A 167 13.17 20.46 -7.22
N TYR A 168 12.05 21.20 -7.27
CA TYR A 168 12.06 22.60 -7.63
C TYR A 168 12.91 23.44 -6.65
N VAL A 169 12.72 23.27 -5.34
CA VAL A 169 13.50 24.01 -4.32
C VAL A 169 15.01 23.72 -4.43
N LYS A 170 15.40 22.49 -4.75
CA LYS A 170 16.82 22.11 -4.83
C LYS A 170 17.50 22.48 -6.15
N SER A 171 16.78 22.43 -7.26
CA SER A 171 17.41 22.40 -8.60
C SER A 171 16.62 23.18 -9.65
N GLY A 172 15.64 23.98 -9.24
CA GLY A 172 14.86 24.84 -10.13
C GLY A 172 13.86 24.07 -11.00
N VAL A 173 13.29 24.81 -11.97
CA VAL A 173 12.21 24.34 -12.85
C VAL A 173 12.62 23.15 -13.71
N ASP A 174 13.86 23.12 -14.19
CA ASP A 174 14.38 22.07 -15.06
C ASP A 174 14.39 20.68 -14.41
N ALA A 175 14.37 20.62 -13.07
CA ALA A 175 14.31 19.36 -12.32
C ALA A 175 12.92 18.70 -12.31
N LEU A 176 11.87 19.41 -12.75
CA LEU A 176 10.51 18.87 -12.89
C LEU A 176 10.31 18.06 -14.17
N GLN A 177 11.23 18.18 -15.13
CA GLN A 177 11.18 17.46 -16.40
C GLN A 177 11.45 15.96 -16.18
N ASP A 178 10.63 15.11 -16.78
CA ASP A 178 10.80 13.66 -16.69
C ASP A 178 11.95 13.21 -17.61
N LYS A 179 13.01 12.64 -17.02
CA LYS A 179 14.21 12.17 -17.74
C LYS A 179 14.31 10.65 -17.82
N ARG A 180 13.25 9.90 -17.48
CA ARG A 180 13.27 8.42 -17.52
C ARG A 180 12.93 7.88 -18.91
N GLY A 181 13.75 6.97 -19.43
CA GLY A 181 13.42 6.08 -20.56
C GLY A 181 13.58 6.64 -21.98
N LYS A 182 13.62 7.96 -22.16
CA LYS A 182 14.02 8.61 -23.43
C LYS A 182 14.72 9.93 -23.12
N ARG A 183 16.01 10.05 -23.47
CA ARG A 183 16.62 11.38 -23.65
C ARG A 183 15.91 12.01 -24.85
N LYS A 184 15.00 12.95 -24.60
CA LYS A 184 14.57 13.91 -25.62
C LYS A 184 15.73 14.87 -25.89
N SER A 185 15.95 15.23 -27.15
CA SER A 185 17.00 16.17 -27.58
C SER A 185 16.80 17.53 -26.90
N GLU A 186 17.87 18.32 -26.81
CA GLU A 186 17.98 19.58 -26.06
C GLU A 186 17.00 20.71 -26.51
N ASP A 187 16.13 20.43 -27.47
CA ASP A 187 15.43 21.43 -28.30
C ASP A 187 13.89 21.40 -28.25
N GLU A 188 13.27 20.90 -27.16
CA GLU A 188 11.79 20.82 -27.06
C GLU A 188 11.13 21.83 -26.09
N MET A 189 11.87 22.79 -25.52
CA MET A 189 11.30 23.95 -24.79
C MET A 189 12.24 25.16 -24.97
N SER A 190 11.77 26.21 -25.66
CA SER A 190 12.54 27.45 -25.91
C SER A 190 12.99 28.07 -24.58
N GLU A 191 14.20 28.64 -24.50
CA GLU A 191 14.69 29.36 -23.30
C GLU A 191 13.66 30.36 -22.74
N VAL A 192 12.85 30.95 -23.62
CA VAL A 192 11.76 31.86 -23.29
C VAL A 192 10.68 31.19 -22.42
N GLU A 193 10.33 29.94 -22.69
CA GLU A 193 9.32 29.20 -21.92
C GLU A 193 9.86 28.78 -20.55
N LYS A 194 11.14 28.40 -20.48
CA LYS A 194 11.85 28.14 -19.21
C LYS A 194 11.88 29.39 -18.34
N LEU A 195 12.27 30.54 -18.92
CA LEU A 195 12.29 31.82 -18.23
C LEU A 195 10.89 32.26 -17.77
N ARG A 196 9.85 32.01 -18.56
CA ARG A 196 8.44 32.28 -18.17
C ARG A 196 8.01 31.40 -17.00
N ALA A 197 8.35 30.10 -17.02
CA ALA A 197 8.04 29.18 -15.94
C ALA A 197 8.77 29.57 -14.64
N GLN A 198 10.05 29.92 -14.74
CA GLN A 198 10.85 30.40 -13.61
C GLN A 198 10.29 31.72 -13.05
N ASN A 199 9.97 32.69 -13.91
CA ASN A 199 9.33 33.94 -13.48
C ASN A 199 8.01 33.69 -12.74
N LYS A 200 7.19 32.78 -13.25
CA LYS A 200 5.89 32.45 -12.64
C LYS A 200 6.05 31.90 -11.22
N LEU A 201 7.09 31.10 -10.97
CA LEU A 201 7.38 30.56 -9.64
C LEU A 201 8.05 31.58 -8.71
N LEU A 202 9.00 32.38 -9.22
CA LEU A 202 9.59 33.49 -8.47
C LEU A 202 8.55 34.52 -8.04
N GLN A 203 7.58 34.83 -8.90
CA GLN A 203 6.46 35.71 -8.55
C GLN A 203 5.58 35.10 -7.44
N ALA A 204 5.39 33.79 -7.42
CA ALA A 204 4.64 33.12 -6.35
C ALA A 204 5.39 33.19 -5.02
N GLU A 205 6.71 32.96 -5.02
CA GLU A 205 7.54 33.13 -3.83
C GLU A 205 7.54 34.57 -3.31
N ASN A 206 7.66 35.54 -4.21
CA ASN A 206 7.59 36.96 -3.85
C ASN A 206 6.24 37.35 -3.26
N ARG A 207 5.12 36.88 -3.84
CA ARG A 207 3.78 37.10 -3.27
C ARG A 207 3.66 36.52 -1.86
N ARG A 208 4.18 35.31 -1.63
CA ARG A 208 4.18 34.69 -0.29
C ARG A 208 4.99 35.52 0.71
N LYS A 209 6.22 35.89 0.35
CA LYS A 209 7.09 36.72 1.23
C LYS A 209 6.41 38.05 1.54
N GLN A 210 5.73 38.65 0.57
CA GLN A 210 4.99 39.89 0.78
C GLN A 210 3.84 39.69 1.77
N MET A 211 3.05 38.61 1.66
CA MET A 211 1.99 38.31 2.63
C MET A 211 2.52 38.10 4.06
N GLU A 212 3.69 37.46 4.20
CA GLU A 212 4.35 37.28 5.50
C GLU A 212 4.79 38.62 6.10
N ILE A 213 5.38 39.49 5.27
CA ILE A 213 5.74 40.86 5.66
C ILE A 213 4.50 41.65 6.08
N ASP A 214 3.40 41.57 5.32
CA ASP A 214 2.16 42.30 5.60
C ASP A 214 1.49 41.82 6.89
N LEU A 215 1.52 40.50 7.16
CA LEU A 215 1.05 39.92 8.42
C LEU A 215 1.86 40.47 9.61
N LEU A 216 3.19 40.48 9.50
CA LEU A 216 4.09 40.99 10.55
C LEU A 216 3.84 42.49 10.82
N LYS A 217 3.65 43.30 9.78
CA LYS A 217 3.30 44.72 9.91
C LYS A 217 1.98 44.93 10.65
N LYS A 218 0.95 44.12 10.34
CA LYS A 218 -0.34 44.20 11.05
C LYS A 218 -0.23 43.78 12.52
N LEU A 219 0.60 42.79 12.83
CA LEU A 219 0.86 42.38 14.22
C LEU A 219 1.54 43.48 15.02
N ASP A 220 2.56 44.12 14.45
CA ASP A 220 3.26 45.26 15.05
C ASP A 220 2.32 46.45 15.27
N GLU A 221 1.45 46.76 14.30
CA GLU A 221 0.43 47.81 14.43
C GLU A 221 -0.55 47.53 15.59
N ILE A 222 -1.00 46.28 15.75
CA ILE A 222 -1.89 45.88 16.86
C ILE A 222 -1.15 45.99 18.20
N GLN A 223 0.12 45.60 18.26
CA GLN A 223 0.93 45.73 19.48
C GLN A 223 1.14 47.19 19.87
N ARG A 224 1.45 48.07 18.90
CA ARG A 224 1.61 49.52 19.13
C ARG A 224 0.31 50.23 19.51
N ARG A 225 -0.86 49.69 19.19
CA ARG A 225 -2.17 50.22 19.62
C ARG A 225 -2.60 49.75 21.01
N ARG A 226 -1.95 48.72 21.55
CA ARG A 226 -2.25 48.15 22.89
C ARG A 226 -1.42 48.80 24.01
N PHE A 227 -0.41 49.59 23.68
CA PHE A 227 0.35 50.45 24.58
C PHE A 227 0.09 51.91 24.20
#